data_AF-A0A848Q6D8-F1
#
_entry.id   AF-A0A848Q6D8-F1
#
_cell.length_a   1.000
_cell.length_b   1.000
_cell.length_c   1.000
_cell.angle_alpha   90.00
_cell.angle_beta   90.00
_cell.angle_gamma   90.00
#
_symmetry.space_group_name_H-M   'P 1'
#
loop_
_entity.id
_entity.type
_entity.pdbx_description
1 polymer ?
#
loop_
_entity_poly.entity_id
_entity_poly.type
_entity_poly.pdbx_seq_one_letter_code
_entity_poly.pdbx_strand_id
1 'polypeptide(L)'
;MKTNKKNFYYSLIIGGAIILSALVFKVTFDGDARNVRGASSDIVNCDAYFDPANGYTSLYEVISDLNASQADGLYKTWGTVTKYYLDSNNYKNFYMQSTDQLGNAAGIMIYQSNVAVSEGSVLTIEGYPTLYNNLPEFVSPTINVDYDVNSSPVTTYQTDSAFWQNGTNRYSLEFLSAQSRGTIKIALQDVLLTSINSGNATATISGTVTVPLYYAYLNNTSDIYNAITSLNGYTVDLVGYLHC
;
A
#
# COMPACT_ATOMS: atom_id res chain seq x y z
N MET A 1 33.46 12.43 19.02
CA MET A 1 33.14 13.09 17.72
C MET A 1 31.94 12.35 17.13
N LYS A 2 30.76 12.98 17.13
CA LYS A 2 29.52 12.39 16.60
C LYS A 2 29.63 12.31 15.07
N THR A 3 29.74 11.11 14.52
CA THR A 3 29.49 10.91 13.09
C THR A 3 27.98 10.72 12.90
N ASN A 4 27.33 11.82 12.49
CA ASN A 4 26.01 11.81 11.86
C ASN A 4 26.04 10.83 10.69
N LYS A 5 25.54 9.61 10.89
CA LYS A 5 25.17 8.74 9.77
C LYS A 5 23.85 9.29 9.23
N LYS A 6 23.90 9.72 7.97
CA LYS A 6 22.74 10.23 7.21
C LYS A 6 21.60 9.21 7.27
N ASN A 7 20.38 9.69 7.58
CA ASN A 7 19.14 8.93 7.51
C ASN A 7 19.04 8.27 6.12
N PHE A 8 19.09 6.95 6.09
CA PHE A 8 18.94 6.16 4.88
C PHE A 8 17.50 5.63 4.87
N TYR A 9 16.64 6.24 4.06
CA TYR A 9 15.25 5.82 3.91
C TYR A 9 15.20 4.52 3.09
N TYR A 10 14.91 3.40 3.73
CA TYR A 10 14.53 2.18 3.03
C TYR A 10 13.00 2.14 2.93
N SER A 11 12.49 2.06 1.69
CA SER A 11 11.09 1.70 1.44
C SER A 11 10.93 0.21 1.73
N LEU A 12 10.76 -0.09 3.01
CA LEU A 12 10.54 -1.43 3.53
C LEU A 12 9.07 -1.57 3.79
N ILE A 13 8.47 -2.56 3.19
CA ILE A 13 7.06 -2.68 3.30
C ILE A 13 6.72 -3.56 4.51
N ILE A 14 5.88 -3.02 5.39
CA ILE A 14 5.79 -3.40 6.80
C ILE A 14 4.33 -3.61 7.14
N GLY A 15 3.93 -4.87 7.27
CA GLY A 15 2.67 -5.24 7.88
C GLY A 15 2.90 -6.01 9.17
N GLY A 16 2.32 -5.50 10.26
CA GLY A 16 1.95 -6.31 11.41
C GLY A 16 1.00 -7.40 10.95
N ALA A 17 1.46 -8.64 10.99
CA ALA A 17 0.85 -9.80 10.34
C ALA A 17 0.80 -9.77 8.81
N ILE A 18 1.67 -9.03 8.10
CA ILE A 18 1.61 -8.96 6.64
C ILE A 18 2.93 -8.61 5.92
N ILE A 19 3.34 -9.59 5.13
CA ILE A 19 3.54 -9.64 3.70
C ILE A 19 3.99 -8.31 3.00
N LEU A 20 5.29 -8.02 2.62
CA LEU A 20 5.74 -7.19 1.45
C LEU A 20 7.25 -7.04 0.95
N SER A 21 7.43 -6.59 -0.34
CA SER A 21 8.57 -6.65 -1.31
C SER A 21 9.54 -5.44 -1.39
N ALA A 22 10.78 -5.61 -1.91
CA ALA A 22 11.70 -4.50 -2.26
C ALA A 22 12.37 -4.57 -3.66
N LEU A 23 12.11 -3.54 -4.47
CA LEU A 23 12.62 -3.18 -5.81
C LEU A 23 13.99 -3.72 -6.29
N VAL A 24 14.04 -4.11 -7.57
CA VAL A 24 15.13 -3.75 -8.54
C VAL A 24 14.52 -3.53 -9.94
N PHE A 25 14.97 -2.47 -10.63
CA PHE A 25 14.47 -1.98 -11.92
C PHE A 25 14.66 -2.95 -13.11
N LYS A 26 13.60 -3.11 -13.91
CA LYS A 26 13.70 -3.28 -15.36
C LYS A 26 12.46 -2.70 -16.03
N VAL A 27 12.57 -1.49 -16.58
CA VAL A 27 11.53 -0.89 -17.41
C VAL A 27 11.44 -1.72 -18.69
N THR A 28 10.38 -2.50 -18.83
CA THR A 28 10.01 -3.11 -20.12
C THR A 28 8.70 -2.45 -20.51
N PHE A 29 8.76 -1.54 -21.47
CA PHE A 29 7.58 -0.95 -22.08
C PHE A 29 6.89 -2.05 -22.90
N ASP A 30 5.79 -2.61 -22.39
CA ASP A 30 4.86 -3.38 -23.22
C ASP A 30 3.85 -2.39 -23.80
N GLY A 31 4.04 -2.10 -25.09
CA GLY A 31 3.35 -1.04 -25.82
C GLY A 31 1.93 -1.41 -26.24
N ASP A 32 1.02 -1.63 -25.30
CA ASP A 32 -0.40 -1.86 -25.61
C ASP A 32 -1.38 -1.18 -24.63
N ALA A 33 -1.02 -0.01 -24.09
CA ALA A 33 -1.97 0.85 -23.37
C ALA A 33 -2.86 1.61 -24.37
N ARG A 34 -4.06 1.09 -24.63
CA ARG A 34 -5.11 1.79 -25.37
C ARG A 34 -5.85 2.76 -24.44
N ASN A 35 -5.89 4.04 -24.82
CA ASN A 35 -6.63 5.16 -24.21
C ASN A 35 -5.99 5.89 -23.00
N VAL A 36 -4.69 6.22 -23.09
CA VAL A 36 -4.01 7.16 -22.18
C VAL A 36 -4.63 8.57 -22.33
N ARG A 37 -5.18 9.16 -21.25
CA ARG A 37 -5.77 10.52 -21.24
C ARG A 37 -4.74 11.64 -21.06
N GLY A 38 -3.47 11.33 -20.79
CA GLY A 38 -2.39 12.30 -20.79
C GLY A 38 -1.03 11.68 -20.45
N ALA A 39 0.02 12.14 -21.11
CA ALA A 39 1.41 11.85 -20.76
C ALA A 39 2.05 13.11 -20.17
N SER A 40 2.68 12.98 -19.01
CA SER A 40 3.52 13.96 -18.32
C SER A 40 2.83 15.13 -17.58
N SER A 41 3.08 15.19 -16.27
CA SER A 41 3.08 16.38 -15.41
C SER A 41 1.79 17.15 -15.11
N ASP A 42 0.66 16.84 -15.74
CA ASP A 42 -0.60 17.47 -15.34
C ASP A 42 -1.04 16.95 -13.97
N ILE A 43 -1.33 17.86 -13.04
CA ILE A 43 -1.96 17.57 -11.75
C ILE A 43 -3.20 16.73 -12.05
N VAL A 44 -3.39 15.58 -11.37
CA VAL A 44 -4.65 14.81 -11.55
C VAL A 44 -5.79 15.78 -11.33
N ASN A 45 -6.64 15.93 -12.35
CA ASN A 45 -7.87 16.65 -12.17
C ASN A 45 -8.81 15.79 -11.32
N CYS A 46 -8.68 15.94 -10.00
CA CYS A 46 -9.52 15.22 -9.04
C CYS A 46 -10.99 15.59 -9.19
N ASP A 47 -11.33 16.76 -9.73
CA ASP A 47 -12.71 17.21 -9.90
C ASP A 47 -13.50 16.26 -10.81
N ALA A 48 -12.87 15.70 -11.83
CA ALA A 48 -13.52 14.71 -12.71
C ALA A 48 -13.93 13.44 -11.94
N TYR A 49 -13.18 13.07 -10.91
CA TYR A 49 -13.47 11.91 -10.08
C TYR A 49 -14.40 12.23 -8.91
N PHE A 50 -14.51 13.50 -8.52
CA PHE A 50 -15.44 13.96 -7.48
C PHE A 50 -16.81 14.34 -8.02
N ASP A 51 -16.93 14.58 -9.33
CA ASP A 51 -18.20 14.85 -9.97
C ASP A 51 -19.15 13.64 -9.86
N PRO A 52 -20.27 13.76 -9.13
CA PRO A 52 -21.23 12.67 -8.98
C PRO A 52 -21.79 12.17 -10.32
N ALA A 53 -21.81 13.01 -11.37
CA ALA A 53 -22.28 12.62 -12.70
C ALA A 53 -21.40 11.54 -13.35
N ASN A 54 -20.14 11.41 -12.94
CA ASN A 54 -19.21 10.43 -13.47
C ASN A 54 -19.27 9.06 -12.76
N GLY A 55 -20.03 9.00 -11.65
CA GLY A 55 -20.35 7.76 -10.92
C GLY A 55 -19.17 7.11 -10.19
N TYR A 56 -18.17 7.89 -9.81
CA TYR A 56 -17.03 7.39 -9.03
C TYR A 56 -17.36 7.34 -7.53
N THR A 57 -16.91 6.28 -6.88
CA THR A 57 -16.88 6.18 -5.42
C THR A 57 -15.42 6.19 -4.97
N SER A 58 -15.07 7.00 -3.97
CA SER A 58 -13.69 7.04 -3.46
C SER A 58 -13.32 5.75 -2.72
N LEU A 59 -12.02 5.43 -2.61
CA LEU A 59 -11.58 4.28 -1.82
C LEU A 59 -11.98 4.40 -0.34
N TYR A 60 -12.03 5.62 0.19
CA TYR A 60 -12.48 5.86 1.57
C TYR A 60 -13.93 5.38 1.77
N GLU A 61 -14.82 5.74 0.85
CA GLU A 61 -16.22 5.29 0.87
C GLU A 61 -16.33 3.79 0.63
N VAL A 62 -15.62 3.22 -0.34
CA VAL A 62 -15.58 1.76 -0.60
C VAL A 62 -15.20 0.99 0.67
N ILE A 63 -14.17 1.43 1.38
CA ILE A 63 -13.69 0.76 2.60
C ILE A 63 -14.66 0.96 3.76
N SER A 64 -15.30 2.13 3.85
CA SER A 64 -16.38 2.37 4.82
C SER A 64 -17.53 1.39 4.60
N ASP A 65 -17.99 1.24 3.36
CA ASP A 65 -19.07 0.33 3.01
C ASP A 65 -18.70 -1.13 3.28
N LEU A 66 -17.48 -1.54 2.94
CA LEU A 66 -16.96 -2.87 3.26
C LEU A 66 -17.02 -3.16 4.76
N ASN A 67 -16.49 -2.24 5.58
CA ASN A 67 -16.44 -2.42 7.04
C ASN A 67 -17.83 -2.34 7.68
N ALA A 68 -18.77 -1.60 7.07
CA ALA A 68 -20.17 -1.56 7.49
C ALA A 68 -20.99 -2.75 6.99
N SER A 69 -20.40 -3.67 6.21
CA SER A 69 -21.12 -4.75 5.51
C SER A 69 -22.24 -4.22 4.58
N GLN A 70 -21.98 -3.08 3.96
CA GLN A 70 -22.87 -2.38 3.01
C GLN A 70 -22.37 -2.42 1.58
N ALA A 71 -21.17 -2.98 1.33
CA ALA A 71 -20.67 -3.20 -0.03
C ALA A 71 -21.50 -4.30 -0.73
N ASP A 72 -22.49 -3.92 -1.53
CA ASP A 72 -23.47 -4.82 -2.15
C ASP A 72 -23.41 -4.85 -3.68
N GLY A 73 -22.44 -4.16 -4.29
CA GLY A 73 -22.45 -3.91 -5.73
C GLY A 73 -21.09 -3.79 -6.40
N LEU A 74 -21.18 -3.52 -7.71
CA LEU A 74 -20.05 -3.16 -8.55
C LEU A 74 -19.70 -1.70 -8.26
N TYR A 75 -18.48 -1.45 -7.81
CA TYR A 75 -17.97 -0.10 -7.62
C TYR A 75 -17.17 0.32 -8.85
N LYS A 76 -17.35 1.58 -9.24
CA LYS A 76 -16.42 2.29 -10.11
C LYS A 76 -15.62 3.25 -9.24
N THR A 77 -14.32 3.01 -9.13
CA THR A 77 -13.42 3.81 -8.30
C THR A 77 -12.20 4.22 -9.09
N TRP A 78 -11.38 5.06 -8.47
CA TRP A 78 -10.15 5.55 -9.06
C TRP A 78 -9.05 5.60 -8.02
N GLY A 79 -7.81 5.69 -8.47
CA GLY A 79 -6.71 5.98 -7.57
C GLY A 79 -5.36 5.90 -8.25
N THR A 80 -4.34 6.31 -7.52
CA THR A 80 -2.95 6.26 -7.95
C THR A 80 -2.29 5.00 -7.44
N VAL A 81 -1.62 4.26 -8.33
CA VAL A 81 -0.79 3.11 -7.97
C VAL A 81 0.36 3.60 -7.11
N THR A 82 0.45 3.11 -5.89
CA THR A 82 1.47 3.54 -4.93
C THR A 82 2.60 2.54 -4.82
N LYS A 83 2.34 1.27 -5.13
CA LYS A 83 3.34 0.21 -5.21
C LYS A 83 2.87 -0.88 -6.14
N TYR A 84 3.75 -1.33 -7.03
CA TYR A 84 3.54 -2.53 -7.83
C TYR A 84 4.53 -3.63 -7.42
N TYR A 85 4.08 -4.89 -7.40
CA TYR A 85 4.95 -6.04 -7.14
C TYR A 85 4.41 -7.33 -7.77
N LEU A 86 5.32 -8.29 -7.94
CA LEU A 86 4.98 -9.67 -8.28
C LEU A 86 5.06 -10.55 -7.03
N ASP A 87 4.06 -11.41 -6.83
CA ASP A 87 4.14 -12.44 -5.80
C ASP A 87 5.02 -13.62 -6.26
N SER A 88 5.27 -14.58 -5.35
CA SER A 88 6.09 -15.78 -5.59
C SER A 88 5.63 -16.66 -6.76
N ASN A 89 4.39 -16.47 -7.25
CA ASN A 89 3.82 -17.18 -8.39
C ASN A 89 3.78 -16.32 -9.67
N ASN A 90 4.40 -15.14 -9.65
CA ASN A 90 4.38 -14.14 -10.72
C ASN A 90 3.00 -13.50 -10.99
N TYR A 91 2.08 -13.53 -10.03
CA TYR A 91 0.87 -12.73 -10.15
C TYR A 91 1.19 -11.25 -9.92
N LYS A 92 0.51 -10.40 -10.71
CA LYS A 92 0.65 -8.94 -10.67
C LYS A 92 -0.23 -8.38 -9.57
N ASN A 93 0.38 -7.70 -8.60
CA ASN A 93 -0.34 -7.11 -7.47
C ASN A 93 0.11 -5.67 -7.28
N PHE A 94 -0.78 -4.81 -6.78
CA PHE A 94 -0.41 -3.45 -6.47
C PHE A 94 -1.32 -2.83 -5.41
N TYR A 95 -0.80 -1.81 -4.73
CA TYR A 95 -1.62 -0.94 -3.89
C TYR A 95 -1.99 0.30 -4.67
N MET A 96 -3.20 0.75 -4.40
CA MET A 96 -3.75 1.98 -4.96
C MET A 96 -4.20 2.87 -3.81
N GLN A 97 -4.03 4.19 -3.94
CA GLN A 97 -4.56 5.17 -3.00
C GLN A 97 -5.39 6.22 -3.74
N SER A 98 -6.45 6.67 -3.08
CA SER A 98 -7.29 7.77 -3.55
C SER A 98 -7.66 8.66 -2.37
N THR A 99 -8.21 9.84 -2.67
CA THR A 99 -8.91 10.66 -1.69
C THR A 99 -10.36 10.83 -2.08
N ASP A 100 -11.23 11.14 -1.13
CA ASP A 100 -12.55 11.70 -1.40
C ASP A 100 -12.46 13.22 -1.61
N GLN A 101 -13.61 13.85 -1.90
CA GLN A 101 -13.74 15.30 -2.06
C GLN A 101 -13.42 16.12 -0.79
N LEU A 102 -13.41 15.46 0.38
CA LEU A 102 -13.10 16.07 1.68
C LEU A 102 -11.61 15.91 2.05
N GLY A 103 -10.83 15.22 1.23
CA GLY A 103 -9.42 14.95 1.45
C GLY A 103 -9.12 13.72 2.32
N ASN A 104 -10.13 12.89 2.63
CA ASN A 104 -9.91 11.63 3.34
C ASN A 104 -9.20 10.65 2.41
N ALA A 105 -7.98 10.27 2.76
CA ALA A 105 -7.17 9.32 2.00
C ALA A 105 -7.38 7.90 2.51
N ALA A 106 -7.52 6.96 1.57
CA ALA A 106 -7.53 5.54 1.86
C ALA A 106 -6.81 4.74 0.76
N GLY A 107 -6.45 3.50 1.06
CA GLY A 107 -5.78 2.62 0.10
C GLY A 107 -6.43 1.26 -0.01
N ILE A 108 -6.26 0.60 -1.16
CA ILE A 108 -6.79 -0.73 -1.42
C ILE A 108 -5.79 -1.59 -2.16
N MET A 109 -5.84 -2.90 -1.92
CA MET A 109 -5.07 -3.88 -2.66
C MET A 109 -5.79 -4.30 -3.93
N ILE A 110 -5.08 -4.30 -5.04
CA ILE A 110 -5.52 -4.98 -6.26
C ILE A 110 -4.76 -6.29 -6.36
N TYR A 111 -5.48 -7.39 -6.14
CA TYR A 111 -4.94 -8.74 -6.12
C TYR A 111 -5.13 -9.42 -7.48
N GLN A 112 -4.07 -10.09 -7.96
CA GLN A 112 -4.06 -10.83 -9.22
C GLN A 112 -4.63 -10.02 -10.40
N SER A 113 -4.04 -8.85 -10.61
CA SER A 113 -4.33 -8.00 -11.76
C SER A 113 -3.99 -8.72 -13.07
N ASN A 114 -4.89 -8.62 -14.05
CA ASN A 114 -4.63 -9.04 -15.43
C ASN A 114 -3.70 -8.06 -16.17
N VAL A 115 -3.69 -6.78 -15.77
CA VAL A 115 -2.91 -5.70 -16.39
C VAL A 115 -1.64 -5.41 -15.57
N ALA A 116 -0.55 -5.08 -16.26
CA ALA A 116 0.64 -4.52 -15.62
C ALA A 116 0.52 -3.00 -15.56
N VAL A 117 0.83 -2.41 -14.41
CA VAL A 117 0.73 -0.96 -14.17
C VAL A 117 2.06 -0.44 -13.61
N SER A 118 2.29 0.85 -13.70
CA SER A 118 3.49 1.48 -13.13
C SER A 118 3.16 2.18 -11.82
N GLU A 119 4.15 2.31 -10.94
CA GLU A 119 4.02 3.21 -9.80
C GLU A 119 3.75 4.63 -10.30
N GLY A 120 2.73 5.25 -9.74
CA GLY A 120 2.19 6.54 -10.16
C GLY A 120 1.13 6.47 -11.26
N SER A 121 0.85 5.31 -11.86
CA SER A 121 -0.28 5.24 -12.80
C SER A 121 -1.58 5.58 -12.07
N VAL A 122 -2.42 6.42 -12.68
CA VAL A 122 -3.76 6.71 -12.19
C VAL A 122 -4.71 5.83 -12.96
N LEU A 123 -5.52 5.09 -12.22
CA LEU A 123 -6.38 4.06 -12.75
C LEU A 123 -7.83 4.37 -12.45
N THR A 124 -8.70 3.94 -13.35
CA THR A 124 -10.09 3.63 -13.05
C THR A 124 -10.21 2.12 -12.86
N ILE A 125 -10.85 1.73 -11.76
CA ILE A 125 -11.12 0.35 -11.39
C ILE A 125 -12.63 0.13 -11.35
N GLU A 126 -13.09 -0.91 -12.02
CA GLU A 126 -14.46 -1.40 -11.91
C GLU A 126 -14.45 -2.84 -11.42
N GLY A 127 -15.08 -3.09 -10.27
CA GLY A 127 -15.06 -4.42 -9.65
C GLY A 127 -15.91 -4.53 -8.40
N TYR A 128 -15.88 -5.72 -7.81
CA TYR A 128 -16.54 -6.00 -6.54
C TYR A 128 -15.46 -6.04 -5.45
N PRO A 129 -15.46 -5.07 -4.52
CA PRO A 129 -14.51 -5.06 -3.42
C PRO A 129 -14.89 -6.15 -2.42
N THR A 130 -13.91 -6.69 -1.71
CA THR A 130 -14.12 -7.70 -0.66
C THR A 130 -13.21 -7.43 0.54
N LEU A 131 -13.59 -7.97 1.70
CA LEU A 131 -12.72 -8.08 2.86
C LEU A 131 -12.16 -9.50 2.92
N TYR A 132 -10.95 -9.71 2.39
CA TYR A 132 -10.25 -10.97 2.54
C TYR A 132 -9.31 -10.89 3.75
N ASN A 133 -9.54 -11.72 4.76
CA ASN A 133 -8.80 -11.64 6.04
C ASN A 133 -8.76 -10.23 6.64
N ASN A 134 -9.87 -9.48 6.59
CA ASN A 134 -9.96 -8.09 7.02
C ASN A 134 -9.19 -7.07 6.16
N LEU A 135 -8.67 -7.48 5.01
CA LEU A 135 -8.07 -6.58 4.04
C LEU A 135 -9.08 -6.15 2.98
N PRO A 136 -9.28 -4.83 2.76
CA PRO A 136 -9.96 -4.34 1.58
C PRO A 136 -9.15 -4.68 0.32
N GLU A 137 -9.78 -5.39 -0.61
CA GLU A 137 -9.17 -5.74 -1.88
C GLU A 137 -10.18 -5.80 -3.03
N PHE A 138 -9.68 -5.59 -4.25
CA PHE A 138 -10.33 -6.05 -5.47
C PHE A 138 -9.56 -7.25 -6.01
N VAL A 139 -10.28 -8.33 -6.31
CA VAL A 139 -9.70 -9.52 -6.95
C VAL A 139 -9.99 -9.47 -8.44
N SER A 140 -8.94 -9.40 -9.26
CA SER A 140 -9.02 -9.37 -10.73
C SER A 140 -10.06 -8.40 -11.31
N PRO A 141 -10.06 -7.10 -10.93
CA PRO A 141 -11.04 -6.15 -11.43
C PRO A 141 -10.79 -5.78 -12.90
N THR A 142 -11.74 -5.03 -13.49
CA THR A 142 -11.50 -4.33 -14.76
C THR A 142 -10.70 -3.07 -14.48
N ILE A 143 -9.65 -2.83 -15.28
CA ILE A 143 -8.68 -1.76 -15.07
C ILE A 143 -8.56 -0.94 -16.34
N ASN A 144 -8.70 0.38 -16.21
CA ASN A 144 -8.34 1.35 -17.24
C ASN A 144 -7.24 2.26 -16.70
N VAL A 145 -6.19 2.49 -17.49
CA VAL A 145 -5.12 3.44 -17.15
C VAL A 145 -5.52 4.81 -17.67
N ASP A 146 -5.89 5.71 -16.78
CA ASP A 146 -6.26 7.08 -17.14
C ASP A 146 -5.01 7.92 -17.39
N TYR A 147 -3.99 7.78 -16.53
CA TYR A 147 -2.71 8.50 -16.64
C TYR A 147 -1.55 7.55 -16.32
N ASP A 148 -0.45 7.67 -17.07
CA ASP A 148 0.71 6.78 -16.91
C ASP A 148 1.53 7.09 -15.65
N VAL A 149 1.68 8.38 -15.30
CA VAL A 149 2.50 8.85 -14.17
C VAL A 149 1.87 10.05 -13.47
N ASN A 150 1.54 9.88 -12.20
CA ASN A 150 1.10 10.90 -11.26
C ASN A 150 1.31 10.42 -9.82
N SER A 151 1.60 11.30 -8.87
CA SER A 151 1.74 10.93 -7.45
C SER A 151 0.62 11.49 -6.57
N SER A 152 -0.40 12.11 -7.16
CA SER A 152 -1.50 12.74 -6.45
C SER A 152 -2.80 11.96 -6.67
N PRO A 153 -3.58 11.66 -5.62
CA PRO A 153 -3.38 12.02 -4.22
C PRO A 153 -2.74 10.85 -3.42
N VAL A 154 -1.41 10.80 -3.35
CA VAL A 154 -0.70 9.82 -2.51
C VAL A 154 -0.13 10.52 -1.28
N THR A 155 -0.63 10.12 -0.12
CA THR A 155 -0.13 10.60 1.18
C THR A 155 0.61 9.47 1.90
N THR A 156 1.70 9.82 2.59
CA THR A 156 2.39 8.91 3.52
C THR A 156 1.93 9.25 4.93
N TYR A 157 1.28 8.30 5.60
CA TYR A 157 0.74 8.51 6.94
C TYR A 157 1.79 8.14 8.01
N GLN A 158 2.21 9.12 8.82
CA GLN A 158 3.12 8.86 9.93
C GLN A 158 2.37 8.16 11.07
N THR A 159 2.84 6.98 11.45
CA THR A 159 2.32 6.18 12.58
C THR A 159 3.30 6.23 13.76
N ASP A 160 2.80 5.91 14.95
CA ASP A 160 3.54 5.91 16.21
C ASP A 160 3.24 4.64 17.03
N SER A 161 3.84 4.50 18.22
CA SER A 161 3.61 3.32 19.07
C SER A 161 2.15 3.12 19.49
N ALA A 162 1.36 4.19 19.64
CA ALA A 162 -0.04 4.08 20.04
C ALA A 162 -0.89 3.46 18.93
N PHE A 163 -0.59 3.80 17.67
CA PHE A 163 -1.21 3.15 16.52
C PHE A 163 -1.00 1.63 16.50
N TRP A 164 0.15 1.15 17.00
CA TRP A 164 0.56 -0.25 16.89
C TRP A 164 0.37 -1.10 18.15
N GLN A 165 0.05 -0.50 19.30
CA GLN A 165 0.12 -1.12 20.63
C GLN A 165 -0.69 -2.42 20.76
N ASN A 166 -1.74 -2.60 19.95
CA ASN A 166 -2.57 -3.81 19.86
C ASN A 166 -2.80 -4.26 18.41
N GLY A 167 -1.88 -3.94 17.50
CA GLY A 167 -2.03 -4.15 16.06
C GLY A 167 -2.11 -5.61 15.60
N THR A 168 -1.82 -6.58 16.47
CA THR A 168 -1.98 -8.02 16.16
C THR A 168 -3.30 -8.61 16.67
N ASN A 169 -4.09 -7.84 17.44
CA ASN A 169 -5.39 -8.27 17.92
C ASN A 169 -6.49 -7.75 16.97
N ARG A 170 -7.08 -8.63 16.16
CA ARG A 170 -8.12 -8.29 15.17
C ARG A 170 -9.38 -7.60 15.73
N TYR A 171 -9.56 -7.61 17.05
CA TYR A 171 -10.68 -6.99 17.73
C TYR A 171 -10.31 -5.69 18.45
N SER A 172 -9.05 -5.27 18.40
CA SER A 172 -8.61 -4.02 19.00
C SER A 172 -9.09 -2.82 18.19
N LEU A 173 -9.25 -1.68 18.85
CA LEU A 173 -9.64 -0.44 18.17
C LEU A 173 -8.54 0.02 17.21
N GLU A 174 -7.28 -0.25 17.56
CA GLU A 174 -6.09 0.03 16.76
C GLU A 174 -6.12 -0.75 15.44
N PHE A 175 -6.41 -2.06 15.51
CA PHE A 175 -6.53 -2.90 14.31
C PHE A 175 -7.70 -2.45 13.43
N LEU A 176 -8.88 -2.23 14.01
CA LEU A 176 -10.06 -1.79 13.26
C LEU A 176 -9.86 -0.40 12.66
N SER A 177 -9.15 0.49 13.36
CA SER A 177 -8.77 1.81 12.83
C SER A 177 -7.71 1.71 11.72
N ALA A 178 -6.85 0.70 11.74
CA ALA A 178 -5.92 0.44 10.66
C ALA A 178 -6.67 -0.10 9.42
N GLN A 179 -7.57 -1.06 9.64
CA GLN A 179 -8.44 -1.62 8.61
C GLN A 179 -9.28 -0.56 7.88
N SER A 180 -9.83 0.43 8.60
CA SER A 180 -10.65 1.49 7.98
C SER A 180 -9.88 2.43 7.04
N ARG A 181 -8.55 2.40 7.07
CA ARG A 181 -7.68 3.13 6.13
C ARG A 181 -7.32 2.29 4.90
N GLY A 182 -7.54 0.99 4.98
CA GLY A 182 -7.09 0.00 4.01
C GLY A 182 -5.57 0.01 3.78
N THR A 183 -5.12 -0.40 2.59
CA THR A 183 -3.69 -0.54 2.29
C THR A 183 -3.02 0.77 1.91
N ILE A 184 -2.79 1.62 2.91
CA ILE A 184 -2.21 2.94 2.77
C ILE A 184 -0.69 2.95 2.99
N LYS A 185 0.02 3.84 2.29
CA LYS A 185 1.44 4.10 2.56
C LYS A 185 1.62 4.73 3.94
N ILE A 186 2.52 4.16 4.74
CA ILE A 186 2.81 4.59 6.10
C ILE A 186 4.29 4.85 6.32
N ALA A 187 4.60 5.66 7.32
CA ALA A 187 5.94 5.84 7.84
C ALA A 187 5.96 5.58 9.35
N LEU A 188 7.10 5.11 9.83
CA LEU A 188 7.36 4.82 11.22
C LEU A 188 8.81 5.19 11.54
N GLN A 189 9.01 5.91 12.63
CA GLN A 189 10.32 6.46 13.01
C GLN A 189 10.90 5.71 14.21
N ASP A 190 12.22 5.79 14.35
CA ASP A 190 12.96 5.28 15.52
C ASP A 190 12.67 3.80 15.85
N VAL A 191 12.68 2.94 14.84
CA VAL A 191 12.37 1.51 14.95
C VAL A 191 13.63 0.69 15.12
N LEU A 192 13.68 -0.13 16.17
CA LEU A 192 14.72 -1.15 16.33
C LEU A 192 14.33 -2.43 15.60
N LEU A 193 15.15 -2.90 14.66
CA LEU A 193 14.93 -4.17 13.95
C LEU A 193 15.62 -5.34 14.65
N THR A 194 14.89 -6.43 14.89
CA THR A 194 15.36 -7.66 15.55
C THR A 194 14.71 -8.93 14.98
N SER A 195 15.14 -10.11 15.46
CA SER A 195 14.51 -11.42 15.18
C SER A 195 14.30 -11.73 13.70
N ILE A 196 15.36 -11.58 12.90
CA ILE A 196 15.30 -11.60 11.44
C ILE A 196 15.54 -13.03 10.93
N ASN A 197 14.54 -13.60 10.27
CA ASN A 197 14.65 -14.86 9.52
C ASN A 197 14.29 -14.63 8.05
N SER A 198 14.58 -15.60 7.18
CA SER A 198 14.16 -15.50 5.78
C SER A 198 12.64 -15.34 5.68
N GLY A 199 12.19 -14.18 5.24
CA GLY A 199 10.77 -13.86 5.05
C GLY A 199 10.06 -13.23 6.25
N ASN A 200 10.72 -13.02 7.39
CA ASN A 200 10.15 -12.31 8.54
C ASN A 200 11.19 -11.53 9.37
N ALA A 201 10.73 -10.53 10.11
CA ALA A 201 11.51 -9.77 11.09
C ALA A 201 10.59 -9.21 12.18
N THR A 202 11.15 -8.56 13.19
CA THR A 202 10.39 -7.85 14.23
C THR A 202 10.88 -6.41 14.35
N ALA A 203 9.95 -5.47 14.27
CA ALA A 203 10.14 -4.06 14.52
C ALA A 203 9.73 -3.73 15.96
N THR A 204 10.63 -3.14 16.75
CA THR A 204 10.34 -2.64 18.09
C THR A 204 10.28 -1.12 18.07
N ILE A 205 9.12 -0.57 18.39
CA ILE A 205 8.77 0.85 18.34
C ILE A 205 8.81 1.42 19.76
N SER A 206 9.49 2.54 19.94
CA SER A 206 9.61 3.21 21.24
C SER A 206 10.11 2.28 22.37
N GLY A 207 10.81 1.19 22.03
CA GLY A 207 11.34 0.20 22.96
C GLY A 207 10.32 -0.75 23.61
N THR A 208 9.02 -0.62 23.32
CA THR A 208 7.96 -1.35 24.04
C THR A 208 6.95 -2.05 23.14
N VAL A 209 6.61 -1.47 21.99
CA VAL A 209 5.61 -2.05 21.08
C VAL A 209 6.33 -2.86 20.01
N THR A 210 5.99 -4.14 19.89
CA THR A 210 6.59 -5.04 18.90
C THR A 210 5.60 -5.31 17.78
N VAL A 211 6.06 -5.13 16.55
CA VAL A 211 5.28 -5.36 15.34
C VAL A 211 6.05 -6.34 14.47
N PRO A 212 5.46 -7.49 14.10
CA PRO A 212 6.12 -8.40 13.19
C PRO A 212 6.13 -7.80 11.77
N LEU A 213 7.19 -8.05 11.01
CA LEU A 213 7.35 -7.67 9.61
C LEU A 213 7.40 -8.96 8.78
N TYR A 214 6.62 -9.08 7.72
CA TYR A 214 6.59 -10.31 6.92
C TYR A 214 6.82 -9.98 5.44
N TYR A 215 7.59 -10.80 4.73
CA TYR A 215 7.99 -10.56 3.33
C TYR A 215 8.35 -11.86 2.59
N ALA A 216 7.80 -13.00 3.01
CA ALA A 216 8.17 -14.32 2.50
C ALA A 216 7.56 -14.73 1.15
N TYR A 217 6.50 -14.03 0.72
CA TYR A 217 5.63 -14.42 -0.41
C TYR A 217 5.95 -13.61 -1.68
N LEU A 218 7.04 -12.85 -1.69
CA LEU A 218 7.38 -11.99 -2.81
C LEU A 218 8.56 -12.56 -3.55
N ASN A 219 8.62 -12.25 -4.84
CA ASN A 219 9.69 -12.74 -5.69
C ASN A 219 11.11 -12.36 -5.24
N ASN A 220 11.26 -11.33 -4.42
CA ASN A 220 12.52 -10.76 -3.94
C ASN A 220 12.79 -10.97 -2.44
N THR A 221 12.18 -11.98 -1.82
CA THR A 221 12.35 -12.27 -0.38
C THR A 221 13.81 -12.33 0.06
N SER A 222 14.72 -12.90 -0.74
CA SER A 222 16.14 -13.01 -0.37
C SER A 222 16.86 -11.66 -0.30
N ASP A 223 16.57 -10.73 -1.22
CA ASP A 223 17.19 -9.41 -1.24
C ASP A 223 16.72 -8.56 -0.05
N ILE A 224 15.43 -8.65 0.27
CA ILE A 224 14.84 -8.00 1.46
C ILE A 224 15.46 -8.55 2.73
N TYR A 225 15.58 -9.87 2.83
CA TYR A 225 16.22 -10.53 3.96
C TYR A 225 17.64 -10.02 4.18
N ASN A 226 18.45 -9.93 3.12
CA ASN A 226 19.81 -9.42 3.19
C ASN A 226 19.85 -7.95 3.66
N ALA A 227 18.95 -7.11 3.13
CA ALA A 227 18.85 -5.71 3.51
C ALA A 227 18.48 -5.55 5.00
N ILE A 228 17.44 -6.23 5.48
CA ILE A 228 16.99 -6.16 6.88
C ILE A 228 18.06 -6.73 7.81
N THR A 229 18.71 -7.83 7.45
CA THR A 229 19.81 -8.44 8.23
C THR A 229 20.97 -7.48 8.42
N SER A 230 21.29 -6.66 7.41
CA SER A 230 22.34 -5.63 7.51
C SER A 230 22.02 -4.52 8.52
N LEU A 231 20.74 -4.36 8.88
CA LEU A 231 20.23 -3.36 9.81
C LEU A 231 19.89 -3.95 11.19
N ASN A 232 20.19 -5.23 11.44
CA ASN A 232 19.90 -5.88 12.71
C ASN A 232 20.55 -5.16 13.89
N GLY A 233 19.76 -4.85 14.92
CA GLY A 233 20.23 -4.16 16.12
C GLY A 233 20.45 -2.65 15.93
N TYR A 234 20.12 -2.09 14.77
CA TYR A 234 20.12 -0.65 14.53
C TYR A 234 18.71 -0.07 14.65
N THR A 235 18.64 1.19 15.09
CA THR A 235 17.45 2.02 15.00
C THR A 235 17.38 2.67 13.63
N VAL A 236 16.25 2.53 12.95
CA VAL A 236 16.02 3.01 11.59
C VAL A 236 14.64 3.64 11.42
N ASP A 237 14.51 4.50 10.42
CA ASP A 237 13.22 4.95 9.93
C ASP A 237 12.73 3.99 8.84
N LEU A 238 11.43 3.74 8.85
CA LEU A 238 10.78 2.77 7.99
C LEU A 238 9.63 3.42 7.22
N VAL A 239 9.55 3.11 5.92
CA VAL A 239 8.43 3.53 5.07
C VAL A 239 7.88 2.32 4.34
N GLY A 240 6.62 2.00 4.60
CA GLY A 240 5.97 0.82 4.07
C GLY A 240 4.52 1.06 3.69
N TYR A 241 3.78 -0.03 3.57
CA TYR A 241 2.36 -0.06 3.28
C TYR A 241 1.73 -0.85 4.39
N LEU A 242 0.77 -0.23 5.05
CA LEU A 242 -0.12 -0.91 5.95
C LEU A 242 -0.88 -1.94 5.14
N HIS A 243 -1.00 -3.14 5.66
CA HIS A 243 -1.89 -4.14 5.13
C HIS A 243 -2.22 -5.02 6.34
N CYS A 244 -3.52 -5.23 6.55
CA CYS A 244 -4.15 -5.77 7.76
C CYS A 244 -4.66 -7.20 7.58
#